data_AF-A0A1W9KPF7-F1
#
_entry.id   AF-A0A1W9KPF7-F1
#
_cell.length_a   1.000
_cell.length_b   1.000
_cell.length_c   1.000
_cell.angle_alpha   90.00
_cell.angle_beta   90.00
_cell.angle_gamma   90.00
#
_symmetry.space_group_name_H-M   'P 1'
#
loop_
_entity.id
_entity.type
_entity.pdbx_description
1 polymer ?
#
loop_
_entity_poly.entity_id
_entity_poly.type
_entity_poly.pdbx_seq_one_letter_code
_entity_poly.pdbx_strand_id
1 'polypeptide(L)'
;MLTLKLPEGYSFADLKLRRCADDAIDLDMDLVKLICTINGLDFEKVCQNPGPVVTAILTVWYKSHLADGGQPDALMEALKSPGRQLN
;
A
#
# COMPACT_ATOMS: atom_id res chain seq x y z
N MET A 1 -11.93 7.80 -9.49
CA MET A 1 -11.13 7.45 -8.30
C MET A 1 -11.60 6.09 -7.82
N LEU A 2 -10.71 5.09 -7.78
CA LEU A 2 -11.03 3.78 -7.18
C LEU A 2 -11.25 3.99 -5.68
N THR A 3 -12.45 3.64 -5.20
CA THR A 3 -12.76 3.65 -3.76
C THR A 3 -12.49 2.24 -3.25
N LEU A 4 -11.35 2.07 -2.60
CA LEU A 4 -10.89 0.79 -2.08
C LEU A 4 -11.29 0.70 -0.60
N LYS A 5 -12.05 -0.33 -0.23
CA LYS A 5 -12.43 -0.59 1.16
C LYS A 5 -11.22 -1.12 1.93
N LEU A 6 -10.93 -0.55 3.08
CA LEU A 6 -9.86 -0.99 3.97
C LEU A 6 -10.42 -1.97 5.02
N PRO A 7 -9.62 -2.94 5.48
CA PRO A 7 -10.07 -3.90 6.48
C PRO A 7 -10.22 -3.23 7.85
N GLU A 8 -11.28 -3.57 8.58
CA GLU A 8 -11.51 -3.07 9.94
C GLU A 8 -10.54 -3.71 10.93
N GLY A 9 -10.15 -2.95 11.95
CA GLY A 9 -9.24 -3.43 13.00
C GLY A 9 -7.76 -3.47 12.62
N TYR A 10 -7.40 -3.01 11.41
CA TYR A 10 -6.02 -2.88 10.95
C TYR A 10 -5.64 -1.41 10.77
N SER A 11 -4.39 -1.11 11.08
CA SER A 11 -3.75 0.17 10.86
C SER A 11 -2.83 0.14 9.64
N PHE A 12 -2.38 1.30 9.18
CA PHE A 12 -1.39 1.37 8.10
C PHE A 12 -0.08 0.66 8.46
N ALA A 13 0.34 0.68 9.73
CA ALA A 13 1.56 0.02 10.17
C ALA A 13 1.50 -1.51 10.03
N ASP A 14 0.31 -2.10 10.02
CA ASP A 14 0.12 -3.56 9.87
C ASP A 14 0.43 -4.04 8.45
N LEU A 15 0.48 -3.15 7.45
CA LEU A 15 1.00 -3.47 6.12
C LEU A 15 2.49 -3.85 6.15
N LYS A 16 3.21 -3.51 7.23
CA LYS A 16 4.66 -3.76 7.39
C LYS A 16 5.46 -3.28 6.18
N LEU A 17 5.03 -2.14 5.61
CA LEU A 17 5.64 -1.58 4.41
C LEU A 17 7.12 -1.28 4.69
N ARG A 18 7.99 -1.82 3.83
CA ARG A 18 9.43 -1.65 3.96
C ARG A 18 10.09 -1.60 2.60
N ARG A 19 11.21 -0.88 2.52
CA ARG A 19 12.08 -0.89 1.33
C ARG A 19 12.95 -2.13 1.39
N CYS A 20 13.05 -2.82 0.26
CA CYS A 20 13.92 -3.97 0.03
C CYS A 20 15.09 -3.57 -0.88
N ALA A 21 15.93 -4.55 -1.20
CA ALA A 21 16.99 -4.38 -2.20
C ALA A 21 16.38 -3.92 -3.54
N ASP A 22 17.21 -3.24 -4.35
CA ASP A 22 16.85 -2.78 -5.70
C ASP A 22 15.63 -1.85 -5.75
N ASP A 23 15.40 -1.07 -4.69
CA ASP A 23 14.28 -0.13 -4.57
C ASP A 23 12.90 -0.77 -4.64
N ALA A 24 12.83 -2.09 -4.49
CA ALA A 24 11.58 -2.80 -4.31
C ALA A 24 10.93 -2.43 -2.96
N ILE A 25 9.61 -2.57 -2.90
CA ILE A 25 8.84 -2.48 -1.66
C ILE A 25 8.34 -3.87 -1.29
N ASP A 26 8.38 -4.16 0.00
CA ASP A 26 7.86 -5.39 0.60
C ASP A 26 6.74 -5.00 1.58
N LEU A 27 5.71 -5.83 1.65
CA LEU A 27 4.49 -5.58 2.41
C LEU A 27 3.74 -6.88 2.70
N ASP A 28 2.83 -6.83 3.67
CA ASP A 28 2.06 -7.99 4.11
C ASP A 28 1.03 -8.42 3.06
N MET A 29 1.36 -9.48 2.31
CA MET A 29 0.53 -10.01 1.23
C MET A 29 -0.75 -10.70 1.74
N ASP A 30 -0.80 -11.15 2.99
CA ASP A 30 -2.05 -11.64 3.57
C ASP A 30 -3.04 -10.50 3.76
N LEU A 31 -2.55 -9.31 4.13
CA LEU A 31 -3.38 -8.12 4.24
C LEU A 31 -3.85 -7.61 2.88
N VAL A 32 -2.99 -7.70 1.85
CA VAL A 32 -3.40 -7.46 0.45
C VAL A 32 -4.49 -8.42 0.01
N LYS A 33 -4.37 -9.72 0.34
CA LYS A 33 -5.38 -10.73 0.03
C LYS A 33 -6.71 -10.43 0.71
N LEU A 34 -6.68 -10.01 1.97
CA LEU A 34 -7.88 -9.59 2.69
C LEU A 34 -8.54 -8.39 2.02
N ILE A 35 -7.75 -7.37 1.66
CA ILE A 35 -8.23 -6.21 0.90
C ILE A 35 -8.84 -6.63 -0.44
N CYS A 36 -8.20 -7.53 -1.18
CA CYS A 36 -8.72 -8.03 -2.44
C CYS A 36 -10.09 -8.69 -2.23
N THR A 37 -10.21 -9.53 -1.21
CA THR A 37 -11.44 -10.25 -0.87
C THR A 37 -12.60 -9.30 -0.58
N ILE A 38 -12.41 -8.29 0.27
CA ILE A 38 -13.48 -7.34 0.64
C ILE A 38 -13.87 -6.38 -0.50
N ASN A 39 -13.01 -6.24 -1.51
CA ASN A 39 -13.24 -5.43 -2.71
C ASN A 39 -13.66 -6.25 -3.94
N GLY A 40 -13.76 -7.57 -3.84
CA GLY A 40 -14.07 -8.45 -4.98
C GLY A 40 -12.98 -8.49 -6.05
N LEU A 41 -11.71 -8.24 -5.67
CA LEU A 41 -10.55 -8.36 -6.55
C LEU A 41 -10.01 -9.79 -6.52
N ASP A 42 -9.57 -10.25 -7.69
CA ASP A 42 -8.96 -11.57 -7.87
C ASP A 42 -7.49 -11.53 -7.43
N PHE A 43 -7.20 -12.06 -6.24
CA PHE A 43 -5.87 -12.05 -5.66
C PHE A 43 -4.82 -12.79 -6.52
N GLU A 44 -5.21 -13.82 -7.26
CA GLU A 44 -4.27 -14.54 -8.14
C GLU A 44 -3.81 -13.63 -9.29
N LYS A 45 -4.73 -12.86 -9.88
CA LYS A 45 -4.38 -11.84 -10.88
C LYS A 45 -3.57 -10.70 -10.29
N VAL A 46 -3.85 -10.30 -9.04
CA VAL A 46 -3.03 -9.31 -8.34
C VAL A 46 -1.61 -9.82 -8.15
N CYS A 47 -1.40 -11.09 -7.82
CA CYS A 47 -0.04 -11.65 -7.70
C CYS A 47 0.73 -11.62 -9.02
N GLN A 48 0.05 -11.75 -10.16
CA GLN A 48 0.67 -11.67 -11.49
C GLN A 48 1.09 -10.25 -11.88
N ASN A 49 0.31 -9.25 -11.44
CA ASN A 49 0.62 -7.83 -11.69
C ASN A 49 0.23 -6.97 -10.46
N PRO A 50 1.06 -6.98 -9.40
CA PRO A 50 0.70 -6.36 -8.14
C PRO A 50 0.73 -4.83 -8.18
N GLY A 51 1.54 -4.24 -9.08
CA GLY A 51 1.83 -2.81 -9.12
C GLY A 51 0.60 -1.90 -9.03
N PRO A 52 -0.43 -2.04 -9.89
CA PRO A 52 -1.62 -1.19 -9.87
C PRO A 52 -2.43 -1.29 -8.57
N VAL A 53 -2.63 -2.52 -8.05
CA VAL A 53 -3.44 -2.74 -6.85
C VAL A 53 -2.68 -2.32 -5.60
N VAL A 54 -1.40 -2.69 -5.48
CA VAL A 54 -0.55 -2.27 -4.37
C VAL A 54 -0.46 -0.74 -4.32
N THR A 55 -0.27 -0.06 -5.45
CA THR A 55 -0.24 1.41 -5.51
C THR A 55 -1.55 2.03 -5.01
N ALA A 56 -2.69 1.45 -5.41
CA ALA A 56 -4.00 1.91 -4.95
C ALA A 56 -4.19 1.71 -3.43
N ILE A 57 -3.81 0.53 -2.91
CA ILE A 57 -3.85 0.22 -1.48
C ILE A 57 -3.02 1.23 -0.69
N LEU A 58 -1.75 1.42 -1.07
CA LEU A 58 -0.84 2.33 -0.38
C LEU A 58 -1.37 3.77 -0.41
N THR A 59 -1.86 4.23 -1.56
CA THR A 59 -2.38 5.59 -1.70
C THR A 59 -3.61 5.83 -0.83
N VAL A 60 -4.59 4.92 -0.88
CA VAL A 60 -5.86 5.06 -0.14
C VAL A 60 -5.63 4.91 1.36
N TRP A 61 -4.90 3.88 1.78
CA TRP A 61 -4.67 3.62 3.19
C TRP A 61 -3.81 4.69 3.83
N TYR A 62 -2.74 5.12 3.17
CA TYR A 62 -1.89 6.17 3.72
C TYR A 62 -2.62 7.51 3.83
N LYS A 63 -3.50 7.83 2.86
CA LYS A 63 -4.37 9.01 2.97
C LYS A 63 -5.32 8.90 4.17
N SER A 64 -5.92 7.73 4.41
CA SER A 64 -6.77 7.48 5.59
C SER A 64 -5.97 7.65 6.89
N HIS A 65 -4.79 7.03 6.96
CA HIS A 65 -3.89 7.11 8.11
C HIS A 65 -3.54 8.55 8.49
N LEU A 66 -3.20 9.39 7.51
CA LEU A 66 -2.93 10.81 7.75
C LEU A 66 -4.20 11.58 8.19
N ALA A 67 -5.36 11.26 7.63
CA ALA A 67 -6.63 11.89 8.01
C ALA A 67 -7.04 11.55 9.45
N ASP A 68 -6.68 10.35 9.93
CA ASP A 68 -6.93 9.89 11.29
C ASP A 68 -5.89 10.42 12.31
N GLY A 69 -4.99 11.31 11.89
CA GLY A 69 -3.95 11.90 12.74
C GLY A 69 -2.68 11.06 12.86
N GLY A 70 -2.55 10.01 12.04
CA GLY A 70 -1.34 9.20 11.93
C GLY A 70 -0.14 10.03 11.44
N GLN A 71 1.04 9.68 11.93
CA GLN A 71 2.27 10.35 11.52
C GLN A 71 2.67 10.01 10.08
N PRO A 72 3.31 10.93 9.34
CA PRO A 72 3.84 10.65 8.02
C PRO A 72 4.82 9.48 8.02
N ASP A 73 4.68 8.59 7.03
CA ASP A 73 5.58 7.46 6.81
C ASP A 73 6.69 7.86 5.83
N ALA A 74 7.96 7.68 6.24
CA ALA A 74 9.11 8.13 5.47
C ALA A 74 9.22 7.46 4.08
N LEU A 75 8.83 6.19 3.97
CA LEU A 75 8.87 5.47 2.69
C LEU A 75 7.74 5.95 1.77
N MET A 76 6.53 6.14 2.30
CA MET A 76 5.44 6.71 1.52
C MET A 76 5.72 8.14 1.06
N GLU A 77 6.32 8.99 1.91
CA GLU A 77 6.72 10.34 1.50
C GLU A 77 7.84 10.33 0.44
N ALA A 78 8.76 9.36 0.52
CA ALA A 78 9.75 9.13 -0.53
C ALA A 78 9.11 8.69 -1.86
N LEU A 79 8.11 7.82 -1.83
CA LEU A 79 7.38 7.36 -3.02
C LEU A 79 6.51 8.46 -3.66
N LYS A 80 5.96 9.37 -2.85
CA LYS A 80 5.20 10.54 -3.34
C LYS A 80 6.07 11.57 -4.05
N SER A 81 7.35 11.66 -3.68
CA SER A 81 8.28 12.63 -4.25
C SER A 81 8.70 12.18 -5.65
N PRO A 82 8.33 12.90 -6.73
CA PRO A 82 8.83 12.57 -8.06
C PRO A 82 10.32 12.93 -8.11
N GLY A 83 11.18 11.90 -8.12
CA GLY A 83 12.60 12.07 -8.39
C GLY A 83 13.46 12.37 -7.17
N ARG A 84 13.93 11.30 -6.52
CA ARG A 84 15.37 11.21 -6.26
C ARG A 84 15.88 10.00 -7.01
N GLN A 85 15.99 10.15 -8.33
CA GLN A 85 16.91 9.34 -9.12
C GLN A 85 18.28 9.59 -8.50
N LEU A 86 18.71 8.67 -7.62
CA LEU A 86 20.06 8.64 -7.13
C LEU A 86 20.92 8.33 -8.36
N ASN A 87 21.84 9.24 -8.65
CA ASN A 87 22.72 9.26 -9.82
C ASN A 87 23.34 7.91 -10.16
#